data_AF-A0A928KZW8-F1
#
_entry.id   AF-A0A928KZW8-F1
#
_cell.length_a   1.000
_cell.length_b   1.000
_cell.length_c   1.000
_cell.angle_alpha   90.00
_cell.angle_beta   90.00
_cell.angle_gamma   90.00
#
_symmetry.space_group_name_H-M   'P 1'
#
loop_
_entity.id
_entity.type
_entity.pdbx_description
1 polymer ?
#
loop_
_entity_poly.entity_id
_entity_poly.type
_entity_poly.pdbx_seq_one_letter_code
_entity_poly.pdbx_strand_id
1 'polypeptide(L)' 'MLVSAKEMLNKAREGKYAVGQFNINNLEWTKAILLTAQENNSPVILGV' A
#
# COMPACT_ATOMS: atom_id res chain seq x y z
N MET A 1 3.90 -2.38 8.96
CA MET A 1 4.55 -1.21 9.59
C MET A 1 4.24 0.03 8.78
N LEU A 2 3.96 1.15 9.43
CA LEU A 2 3.82 2.44 8.75
C LEU A 2 5.21 2.94 8.35
N VAL A 3 5.37 3.37 7.10
CA VAL A 3 6.64 3.87 6.54
C VAL A 3 6.37 5.09 5.66
N SER A 4 7.43 5.82 5.29
CA SER A 4 7.27 6.94 4.36
C SER A 4 7.00 6.47 2.94
N ALA A 5 6.12 7.18 2.22
CA ALA A 5 5.81 6.87 0.82
C ALA A 5 7.05 7.00 -0.08
N LYS A 6 7.94 7.97 0.18
CA LYS A 6 9.19 8.16 -0.56
C LYS A 6 10.09 6.92 -0.47
N GLU A 7 10.29 6.40 0.74
CA GLU A 7 11.10 5.19 0.94
C GLU A 7 10.49 3.98 0.23
N MET A 8 9.17 3.80 0.35
CA MET A 8 8.43 2.71 -0.29
C MET A 8 8.58 2.75 -1.82
N LEU A 9 8.40 3.93 -2.42
CA LEU A 9 8.50 4.11 -3.87
C LEU A 9 9.94 3.98 -4.38
N ASN A 10 10.94 4.41 -3.62
CA ASN A 10 12.35 4.19 -3.97
C ASN A 10 12.66 2.68 -4.02
N LYS A 11 12.25 1.92 -3.00
CA LYS A 11 12.40 0.45 -2.97
C LYS A 11 11.67 -0.23 -4.12
N ALA A 12 10.46 0.24 -4.45
CA ALA A 12 9.68 -0.28 -5.57
C ALA A 12 10.36 -0.04 -6.92
N ARG A 13 10.90 1.17 -7.12
CA ARG A 13 11.64 1.54 -8.33
C ARG A 13 12.91 0.70 -8.50
N GLU A 14 13.69 0.54 -7.44
CA GLU A 14 14.90 -0.31 -7.43
C GLU A 14 14.56 -1.78 -7.67
N GLY A 15 13.50 -2.28 -7.02
CA GLY A 15 12.99 -3.65 -7.19
C GLY A 15 12.19 -3.89 -8.47
N LYS A 16 12.01 -2.86 -9.30
CA LYS A 16 11.26 -2.91 -10.58
C LYS A 16 9.83 -3.44 -10.44
N TYR A 17 9.12 -3.04 -9.39
CA TYR A 17 7.70 -3.33 -9.19
C TYR A 17 6.90 -2.06 -8.90
N ALA A 18 5.58 -2.17 -9.05
CA ALA A 18 4.65 -1.09 -8.76
C ALA A 18 4.02 -1.26 -7.37
N VAL A 19 3.61 -0.14 -6.76
CA VAL A 19 2.86 -0.11 -5.51
C VAL A 19 1.49 0.47 -5.80
N GLY A 20 0.43 -0.25 -5.42
CA GLY A 20 -0.94 0.23 -5.56
C GLY A 20 -1.22 1.38 -4.59
N GLN A 21 -1.80 2.45 -5.11
CA GLN A 21 -2.40 3.52 -4.31
C GLN A 21 -3.91 3.43 -4.44
N PHE A 22 -4.59 3.31 -3.31
CA PHE A 22 -6.04 3.16 -3.25
C PHE A 22 -6.64 4.26 -2.39
N ASN A 23 -7.60 4.99 -2.92
CA ASN A 23 -8.36 5.96 -2.14
C ASN A 23 -9.31 5.23 -1.18
N ILE A 24 -9.45 5.73 0.03
CA ILE A 24 -10.33 5.20 1.06
C ILE A 24 -11.29 6.29 1.53
N ASN A 25 -12.55 5.91 1.76
CA ASN A 25 -13.59 6.84 2.23
C ASN A 25 -14.24 6.38 3.54
N ASN A 26 -13.95 5.16 3.99
CA ASN A 26 -14.49 4.59 5.23
C ASN A 26 -13.64 3.42 5.75
N LEU A 27 -14.12 2.79 6.82
CA LEU A 27 -13.42 1.73 7.53
C LEU A 27 -13.40 0.41 6.74
N GLU A 28 -14.49 0.11 6.03
CA GLU A 28 -14.67 -1.12 5.27
C GLU A 28 -13.64 -1.22 4.14
N TRP A 29 -13.39 -0.11 3.45
CA TRP A 29 -12.39 -0.03 2.39
C TRP A 29 -10.99 -0.23 2.95
N THR A 30 -10.68 0.49 4.04
CA THR A 30 -9.39 0.37 4.73
C THR A 30 -9.12 -1.07 5.14
N LYS A 31 -10.12 -1.74 5.72
CA LYS A 31 -10.02 -3.14 6.16
C LYS A 31 -9.77 -4.08 4.98
N ALA A 32 -10.56 -3.96 3.91
CA ALA A 32 -10.42 -4.82 2.73
C ALA A 32 -9.03 -4.70 2.10
N ILE A 33 -8.55 -3.47 1.90
CA ILE A 33 -7.24 -3.23 1.28
C ILE A 33 -6.11 -3.77 2.15
N LEU A 34 -6.13 -3.51 3.46
CA LEU A 34 -5.07 -3.96 4.37
C LEU A 34 -5.03 -5.48 4.51
N LEU A 35 -6.19 -6.16 4.57
CA LEU A 35 -6.25 -7.62 4.64
C LEU A 35 -5.69 -8.27 3.37
N THR A 36 -6.13 -7.81 2.20
CA THR A 36 -5.64 -8.34 0.92
C THR A 36 -4.16 -8.04 0.69
N ALA A 37 -3.67 -6.86 1.11
CA ALA A 37 -2.25 -6.53 1.05
C ALA A 37 -1.42 -7.46 1.96
N GLN A 38 -1.94 -7.79 3.15
CA GLN A 38 -1.30 -8.74 4.06
C GLN A 38 -1.28 -10.16 3.49
N GLU A 39 -2.39 -10.65 2.94
CA GLU A 39 -2.48 -11.97 2.30
C GLU A 39 -1.47 -12.13 1.14
N ASN A 40 -1.28 -11.06 0.36
CA ASN A 40 -0.35 -11.05 -0.77
C ASN A 40 1.09 -10.64 -0.42
N ASN A 41 1.37 -10.36 0.86
CA ASN A 41 2.66 -9.79 1.30
C ASN A 41 3.09 -8.58 0.45
N SER A 42 2.13 -7.73 0.09
CA SER A 42 2.33 -6.63 -0.86
C SER A 42 2.33 -5.28 -0.14
N PRO A 43 3.25 -4.36 -0.47
CA PRO A 43 3.17 -2.98 -0.01
C PRO A 43 1.97 -2.26 -0.63
N VAL A 44 1.33 -1.37 0.13
CA VAL A 44 0.16 -0.62 -0.32
C VAL A 44 0.17 0.81 0.23
N ILE A 45 -0.39 1.74 -0.53
CA ILE A 45 -0.61 3.13 -0.13
C ILE A 45 -2.13 3.37 0.00
N LEU A 46 -2.55 3.90 1.16
CA LEU A 46 -3.92 4.36 1.37
C LEU A 46 -3.95 5.89 1.18
N GLY A 47 -4.76 6.37 0.25
CA GLY A 47 -5.01 7.80 0.04
C GLY A 47 -6.33 8.23 0.68
N VAL A 48 -6.33 9.40 1.29
CA VAL A 48 -7.50 10.07 1.87
C VAL A 48 -7.74 11.41 1.19
#